data_AF-A0A7D5H231-F1
#
_entry.id   AF-A0A7D5H231-F1
#
_cell.length_a   1.000
_cell.length_b   1.000
_cell.length_c   1.000
_cell.angle_alpha   90.00
_cell.angle_beta   90.00
_cell.angle_gamma   90.00
#
_symmetry.space_group_name_H-M   'P 1'
#
loop_
_entity.id
_entity.type
_entity.pdbx_description
1 polymer ?
#
loop_
_entity_poly.entity_id
_entity_poly.type
_entity_poly.pdbx_seq_one_letter_code
_entity_poly.pdbx_strand_id
1 'polypeptide(L)'
;MKAAHCLAGLLLACPALEASGQTVSRCEDDDGQLTFTTLQCPPGTQHSLYRAYHPFLTSDSERTAAREREERRRQDQDLRRMSEE
;
A
#
# COMPACT_ATOMS: atom_id res chain seq x y z
N MET A 1 -26.09 -15.65 29.63
CA MET A 1 -25.49 -15.66 28.27
C MET A 1 -25.44 -14.24 27.72
N LYS A 2 -24.47 -13.40 28.13
CA LYS A 2 -24.40 -11.97 27.72
C LYS A 2 -22.99 -11.48 27.36
N ALA A 3 -21.98 -12.36 27.43
CA ALA A 3 -20.59 -11.96 27.21
C ALA A 3 -20.13 -12.07 25.74
N ALA A 4 -20.85 -12.81 24.89
CA ALA A 4 -20.41 -13.09 23.52
C ALA A 4 -20.60 -11.91 22.54
N HIS A 5 -21.47 -10.95 22.86
CA HIS A 5 -21.82 -9.85 21.95
C HIS A 5 -20.86 -8.65 22.03
N CYS A 6 -19.96 -8.59 23.03
CA CYS A 6 -19.05 -7.46 23.19
C CYS A 6 -17.77 -7.58 22.34
N LEU A 7 -17.42 -8.78 21.86
CA LEU A 7 -16.16 -9.01 21.13
C LEU A 7 -16.26 -8.69 19.63
N ALA A 8 -17.47 -8.66 19.06
CA ALA A 8 -17.68 -8.38 17.64
C ALA A 8 -17.47 -6.90 17.27
N GLY A 9 -17.58 -5.98 18.24
CA GLY A 9 -17.45 -4.53 18.00
C GLY A 9 -16.00 -4.03 17.90
N LEU A 10 -15.02 -4.76 18.44
CA LEU A 10 -13.63 -4.31 18.47
C LEU A 10 -12.88 -4.49 17.13
N LEU A 11 -13.36 -5.38 16.26
CA LEU A 11 -12.69 -5.67 14.97
C LEU A 11 -13.00 -4.63 13.87
N LEU A 12 -14.05 -3.82 14.05
CA LEU A 12 -14.45 -2.78 13.08
C LEU A 12 -13.68 -1.46 13.22
N ALA A 13 -12.84 -1.32 14.24
CA ALA A 13 -12.04 -0.13 14.48
C ALA A 13 -10.57 -0.29 14.08
N CYS A 14 -10.27 -1.10 13.06
CA CYS A 14 -8.99 -0.95 12.36
C CYS A 14 -9.11 0.28 11.46
N PRO A 15 -8.49 1.44 11.81
CA PRO A 15 -8.36 2.50 10.82
C PRO A 15 -7.67 1.87 9.61
N ALA A 16 -8.30 1.98 8.44
CA ALA A 16 -7.65 1.63 7.19
C ALA A 16 -6.28 2.32 7.24
N LEU A 17 -5.21 1.53 7.29
CA LEU A 17 -3.87 2.05 7.30
C LEU A 17 -3.70 2.69 5.93
N GLU A 18 -4.04 3.97 5.83
CA GLU A 18 -3.82 4.75 4.63
C GLU A 18 -2.31 4.72 4.43
N ALA A 19 -1.88 3.88 3.49
CA ALA A 19 -0.52 3.86 3.00
C ALA A 19 -0.32 5.17 2.24
N SER A 20 -0.16 6.26 3.00
CA SER A 20 0.36 7.51 2.49
C SER A 20 1.73 7.18 1.92
N GLY A 21 1.82 7.12 0.60
CA GLY A 21 3.10 6.94 -0.08
C GLY A 21 4.00 8.08 0.38
N GLN A 22 4.97 7.77 1.25
CA GLN A 22 5.93 8.77 1.68
C GLN A 22 6.74 9.15 0.45
N THR A 23 6.51 10.37 -0.04
CA THR A 23 7.26 10.89 -1.19
C THR A 23 8.65 11.24 -0.67
N VAL A 24 9.65 10.48 -1.13
CA VAL A 24 11.05 10.72 -0.76
C VAL A 24 11.67 11.61 -1.83
N SER A 25 12.28 12.70 -1.41
CA SER A 25 13.06 13.59 -2.27
C SER A 25 14.43 12.98 -2.52
N ARG A 26 14.87 12.95 -3.78
CA ARG A 26 16.26 12.67 -4.14
C ARG A 26 16.99 14.00 -4.32
N CYS A 27 18.04 14.18 -3.56
CA CYS A 27 18.90 15.35 -3.57
C CYS A 27 20.27 14.94 -4.11
N GLU A 28 20.78 15.68 -5.09
CA GLU A 28 22.11 15.48 -5.70
C GLU A 28 22.95 16.73 -5.47
N ASP A 29 24.13 16.60 -4.88
CA ASP A 29 25.05 17.73 -4.67
C ASP A 29 26.00 17.96 -5.86
N ASP A 30 26.82 19.01 -5.78
CA ASP A 30 27.75 19.40 -6.84
C ASP A 30 28.88 18.36 -7.07
N ASP A 31 29.16 17.53 -6.07
CA ASP A 31 30.11 16.41 -6.16
C ASP A 31 29.45 15.14 -6.74
N GLY A 32 28.15 15.20 -7.05
CA GLY A 32 27.35 14.10 -7.59
C GLY A 32 26.89 13.09 -6.53
N GLN A 33 27.00 13.40 -5.24
CA GLN A 33 26.54 12.52 -4.17
C GLN A 33 25.02 12.59 -4.02
N LEU A 34 24.42 11.41 -3.85
CA LEU A 34 22.97 11.24 -3.75
C LEU A 34 22.53 10.98 -2.32
N THR A 35 21.58 11.79 -1.86
CA THR A 35 20.90 11.60 -0.56
C THR A 35 19.40 11.53 -0.76
N PHE A 36 18.73 10.74 0.07
CA PHE A 36 17.28 10.58 0.07
C PHE A 36 16.69 11.09 1.38
N THR A 37 15.68 11.95 1.30
CA THR A 37 15.07 12.55 2.49
C THR A 37 13.57 12.72 2.33
N THR A 38 12.83 12.53 3.42
CA THR A 38 11.40 12.88 3.50
C THR A 38 11.19 14.36 3.87
N LEU A 39 12.27 15.09 4.14
CA LEU A 39 12.31 16.52 4.42
C LEU A 39 12.76 17.31 3.17
N GLN A 40 12.97 18.62 3.33
CA GLN A 40 13.52 19.48 2.28
C GLN A 40 14.99 19.12 1.98
N CYS A 41 15.39 19.18 0.70
CA CYS A 41 16.79 19.03 0.30
C CYS A 41 17.67 20.18 0.84
N PRO A 42 18.94 19.91 1.19
CA PRO A 42 19.89 20.96 1.58
C PRO A 42 20.08 22.02 0.48
N PRO A 43 20.40 23.28 0.85
CA PRO A 43 20.70 24.33 -0.13
C PRO A 43 21.87 23.93 -1.03
N GLY A 44 21.81 24.26 -2.31
CA GLY A 44 22.85 23.91 -3.28
C GLY A 44 22.74 22.51 -3.87
N THR A 45 21.74 21.71 -3.48
CA THR A 45 21.48 20.40 -4.09
C THR A 45 20.39 20.48 -5.16
N GLN A 46 20.55 19.73 -6.26
CA GLN A 46 19.49 19.53 -7.23
C GLN A 46 18.42 18.59 -6.66
N HIS A 47 17.18 19.07 -6.66
CA HIS A 47 16.03 18.30 -6.20
C HIS A 47 15.34 17.60 -7.37
N SER A 48 15.24 16.28 -7.29
CA SER A 48 14.34 15.50 -8.14
C SER A 48 13.37 14.73 -7.27
N LEU A 49 12.08 14.75 -7.62
CA LEU A 49 11.10 13.88 -6.99
C LEU A 49 11.45 12.44 -7.34
N TYR A 50 11.91 11.67 -6.35
CA TYR A 50 12.08 10.24 -6.55
C TYR A 50 10.74 9.58 -6.31
N ARG A 51 10.09 9.17 -7.40
CA ARG A 51 9.00 8.21 -7.29
C ARG A 51 9.63 6.91 -6.81
N ALA A 52 9.47 6.63 -5.51
CA ALA A 52 9.89 5.37 -4.93
C ALA A 52 9.40 4.23 -5.82
N TYR A 53 10.34 3.47 -6.37
CA TYR A 53 10.05 2.31 -7.19
C TYR A 53 9.32 1.29 -6.31
N HIS A 54 8.00 1.21 -6.43
CA HIS A 54 7.27 0.10 -5.84
C HIS A 54 7.51 -1.10 -6.75
N PRO A 55 8.10 -2.20 -6.26
CA PRO A 55 8.33 -3.39 -7.08
C PRO A 55 7.03 -4.03 -7.59
N PHE A 56 5.87 -3.61 -7.07
CA PHE A 56 4.54 -4.03 -7.51
C PHE A 56 3.80 -3.02 -8.42
N LEU A 57 4.42 -1.91 -8.82
CA LEU A 57 3.84 -0.91 -9.73
C LEU A 57 4.37 -1.04 -11.16
N THR A 58 4.88 -2.21 -11.55
CA THR A 58 5.01 -2.51 -12.99
C THR A 58 3.62 -2.82 -13.55
N SER A 59 3.37 -2.50 -14.81
CA SER A 59 2.11 -2.86 -15.49
C SER A 59 1.80 -4.36 -15.39
N ASP A 60 2.84 -5.18 -15.31
CA ASP A 60 2.75 -6.63 -15.14
C ASP A 60 2.36 -7.02 -13.71
N SER A 61 2.90 -6.33 -12.71
CA SER A 61 2.52 -6.50 -11.31
C SER A 61 1.07 -6.04 -11.06
N GLU A 62 0.64 -4.92 -11.65
CA GLU A 62 -0.75 -4.45 -11.58
C GLU A 62 -1.71 -5.46 -12.22
N ARG A 63 -1.34 -6.00 -13.39
CA ARG A 63 -2.12 -7.03 -14.08
C ARG A 63 -2.22 -8.31 -13.28
N THR A 64 -1.14 -8.71 -12.61
CA THR A 64 -1.13 -9.89 -11.74
C THR A 64 -2.00 -9.69 -10.51
N ALA A 65 -1.85 -8.54 -9.83
CA ALA A 65 -2.67 -8.17 -8.69
C ALA A 65 -4.16 -8.10 -9.04
N ALA A 66 -4.51 -7.61 -10.24
CA ALA A 66 -5.90 -7.57 -10.71
C ALA A 66 -6.48 -8.99 -10.91
N ARG A 67 -5.70 -9.92 -11.47
CA ARG A 67 -6.11 -11.33 -11.63
C ARG A 67 -6.34 -12.00 -10.27
N GLU A 68 -5.40 -11.86 -9.35
CA GLU A 68 -5.52 -12.45 -8.01
C GLU A 68 -6.73 -11.91 -7.25
N ARG A 69 -7.06 -10.62 -7.39
CA ARG A 69 -8.25 -10.02 -6.78
C ARG A 69 -9.55 -10.61 -7.33
N GLU A 70 -9.61 -10.83 -8.64
CA GLU A 70 -10.78 -11.43 -9.29
C GLU A 70 -10.94 -12.91 -8.90
N GLU A 71 -9.85 -13.67 -8.85
CA GLU A 71 -9.89 -15.07 -8.40
C GLU A 71 -10.38 -15.21 -6.96
N ARG A 72 -9.86 -14.38 -6.03
CA ARG A 72 -10.35 -14.34 -4.65
C ARG A 72 -11.84 -14.00 -4.60
N ARG A 73 -12.30 -13.02 -5.38
CA ARG A 73 -13.72 -12.65 -5.43
C ARG A 73 -14.60 -13.82 -5.89
N ARG A 74 -14.17 -14.58 -6.89
CA ARG A 74 -14.88 -15.78 -7.36
C ARG A 74 -14.91 -16.87 -6.30
N GLN A 75 -13.77 -17.11 -5.65
CA GLN A 75 -13.68 -18.08 -4.57
C GLN A 75 -14.61 -17.72 -3.40
N ASP A 76 -14.69 -16.45 -3.03
CA ASP A 76 -15.62 -15.96 -2.00
C ASP A 76 -17.08 -16.13 -2.42
N GLN A 77 -17.41 -15.93 -3.69
CA GLN A 77 -18.75 -16.16 -4.22
C GLN A 77 -19.12 -17.64 -4.21
N ASP A 78 -18.19 -18.52 -4.60
CA ASP A 78 -18.41 -19.96 -4.55
C ASP A 78 -18.59 -20.46 -3.13
N LEU A 79 -17.78 -19.97 -2.19
CA LEU A 79 -17.92 -20.27 -0.76
C LEU A 79 -19.29 -19.83 -0.22
N ARG A 80 -19.77 -18.65 -0.61
CA ARG A 80 -21.11 -18.17 -0.24
C ARG A 80 -22.19 -19.07 -0.80
N ARG A 81 -22.12 -19.41 -2.08
CA ARG A 81 -23.09 -20.32 -2.72
C ARG A 81 -23.14 -21.68 -2.01
N MET A 82 -22.00 -22.29 -1.72
CA MET A 82 -21.94 -23.55 -0.99
C MET A 82 -22.45 -23.46 0.45
N SER A 83 -22.50 -22.26 1.04
CA SER A 83 -23.06 -22.05 2.38
C SER A 83 -24.58 -21.86 2.38
N GLU A 84 -25.17 -21.60 1.22
CA GLU A 84 -26.61 -21.40 1.02
C GLU A 84 -27.34 -22.68 0.55
N GLU A 85 -26.59 -23.71 0.14
CA GLU A 85 -27.06 -25.07 -0.20
C GLU A 85 -27.03 -26.01 1.01
#